data_AF-A0A3E3E817-F1
#
_entry.id   AF-A0A3E3E817-F1
#
_cell.length_a   1.000
_cell.length_b   1.000
_cell.length_c   1.000
_cell.angle_alpha   90.00
_cell.angle_beta   90.00
_cell.angle_gamma   90.00
#
_symmetry.space_group_name_H-M   'P 1'
#
loop_
_entity.id
_entity.type
_entity.pdbx_description
1 polymer ?
#
loop_
_entity_poly.entity_id
_entity_poly.type
_entity_poly.pdbx_seq_one_letter_code
_entity_poly.pdbx_strand_id
1 'polypeptide(L)'
;MSKHAFLSPSSSHRWLNCTPSASLESEFENKTSQAAEEGTAAHAWCEHKLKKALRMRSKRPVSSYDSDEMQEHTDAYVDFVLEQLDIAKQNCKDPLVLIEQHVDFSEYVPDGYGTADCVIVSDDRLHIIDFKYGMGVLVDATDNPQMKCYALGALAIYDSLYDIKEVSMSIFQPRRENVSTWTITVDELKTWAEEVLKPKAEMAMNGEGEFCPGEWCTFCRAAVRCRARAEEKLKLAQEEFKLPPLLTDSEIEEVLTIIPDLTKWANEIMAYATESAVNHGKQWNGFKVVEGRSVRKYKDESAVAEAAKEAGYKDIYRQSLITLTEMQKLMGKATFEKVLGDLIIKPPGKPTLVPDSDKRPAINVTNAKKEFKMED
;
A
#
# COMPACT_ATOMS: atom_id res chain seq x y z
N MET A 1 12.84 15.12 -31.19
CA MET A 1 12.03 14.69 -30.04
C MET A 1 11.04 15.80 -29.75
N SER A 2 9.74 15.51 -29.79
CA SER A 2 8.73 16.48 -29.36
C SER A 2 8.95 16.77 -27.88
N LYS A 3 9.07 18.05 -27.52
CA LYS A 3 9.10 18.48 -26.12
C LYS A 3 7.65 18.29 -25.64
N HIS A 4 7.37 17.29 -24.82
CA HIS A 4 6.03 17.11 -24.27
C HIS A 4 5.81 18.11 -23.12
N ALA A 5 4.59 18.61 -22.96
CA ALA A 5 4.21 19.39 -21.79
C ALA A 5 4.49 18.60 -20.50
N PHE A 6 4.92 19.31 -19.45
CA PHE A 6 5.19 18.68 -18.14
C PHE A 6 3.94 17.96 -17.61
N LEU A 7 2.78 18.60 -17.72
CA LEU A 7 1.46 18.01 -17.46
C LEU A 7 0.75 17.67 -18.79
N SER A 8 1.29 16.72 -19.54
CA SER A 8 0.68 16.34 -20.82
C SER A 8 -0.73 15.72 -20.65
N PRO A 9 -1.66 15.93 -21.61
CA PRO A 9 -2.98 15.29 -21.62
C PRO A 9 -2.90 13.76 -21.58
N SER A 10 -1.96 13.16 -22.31
CA SER A 10 -1.77 11.70 -22.33
C SER A 10 -1.41 11.10 -20.95
N SER A 11 -0.91 11.93 -20.04
CA SER A 11 -0.59 11.56 -18.66
C SER A 11 -1.59 12.09 -17.63
N SER A 12 -2.67 12.77 -18.06
CA SER A 12 -3.58 13.48 -17.14
C SER A 12 -4.31 12.58 -16.17
N HIS A 13 -4.71 11.38 -16.60
CA HIS A 13 -5.23 10.37 -15.69
C HIS A 13 -4.29 10.15 -14.49
N ARG A 14 -2.98 10.14 -14.71
CA ARG A 14 -2.01 9.86 -13.65
C ARG A 14 -1.80 11.05 -12.73
N TRP A 15 -1.46 12.22 -13.26
CA TRP A 15 -1.18 13.38 -12.41
C TRP A 15 -2.43 13.96 -11.76
N LEU A 16 -3.65 13.70 -12.28
CA LEU A 16 -4.90 14.05 -11.59
C LEU A 16 -5.21 13.12 -10.41
N ASN A 17 -4.76 11.87 -10.43
CA ASN A 17 -5.01 10.92 -9.34
C ASN A 17 -3.87 10.89 -8.31
N CYS A 18 -2.65 11.25 -8.72
CA CYS A 18 -1.48 11.34 -7.86
C CYS A 18 -0.68 12.57 -8.26
N THR A 19 -1.07 13.75 -7.77
CA THR A 19 -0.46 15.05 -8.15
C THR A 19 1.07 15.10 -8.01
N PRO A 20 1.71 14.62 -6.92
CA PRO A 20 3.17 14.69 -6.81
C PRO A 20 3.91 13.74 -7.77
N SER A 21 3.19 12.85 -8.49
CA SER A 21 3.81 11.94 -9.46
C SER A 21 4.44 12.67 -10.64
N ALA A 22 3.89 13.82 -11.06
CA ALA A 22 4.43 14.58 -12.18
C ALA A 22 5.87 15.04 -11.90
N SER A 23 6.09 15.66 -10.74
CA SER A 23 7.42 16.08 -10.28
C SER A 23 8.33 14.89 -10.03
N LEU A 24 7.85 13.84 -9.35
CA LEU A 24 8.67 12.65 -9.09
C LEU A 24 9.15 11.98 -10.39
N GLU A 25 8.30 11.89 -11.42
CA GLU A 25 8.68 11.30 -12.70
C GLU A 25 9.66 12.11 -13.53
N SER A 26 9.84 13.40 -13.22
CA SER A 26 10.85 14.25 -13.88
C SER A 26 12.28 13.85 -13.51
N GLU A 27 12.46 13.15 -12.39
CA GLU A 27 13.74 12.60 -11.94
C GLU A 27 14.15 11.33 -12.70
N PHE A 28 13.26 10.78 -13.54
CA PHE A 28 13.46 9.53 -14.26
C PHE A 28 13.56 9.78 -15.76
N GLU A 29 14.47 9.05 -16.41
CA GLU A 29 14.65 9.10 -17.85
C GLU A 29 13.36 8.70 -18.58
N ASN A 30 12.93 9.52 -19.55
CA ASN A 30 11.79 9.21 -20.40
C ASN A 30 12.23 8.29 -21.54
N LYS A 31 12.08 6.98 -21.34
CA LYS A 31 12.42 5.95 -22.34
C LYS A 31 11.23 5.64 -23.22
N THR A 32 11.45 5.60 -24.53
CA THR A 32 10.48 5.04 -25.47
C THR A 32 10.48 3.53 -25.39
N SER A 33 9.34 2.91 -25.68
CA SER A 33 9.20 1.46 -25.82
C SER A 33 8.87 1.12 -27.27
N GLN A 34 9.10 -0.14 -27.66
CA GLN A 34 8.73 -0.64 -28.98
C GLN A 34 7.24 -0.41 -29.28
N ALA A 35 6.37 -0.57 -28.28
CA ALA A 35 4.94 -0.31 -28.39
C ALA A 35 4.62 1.18 -28.62
N ALA A 36 5.39 2.09 -28.00
CA ALA A 36 5.22 3.53 -28.23
C ALA A 36 5.68 3.94 -29.64
N GLU A 37 6.76 3.34 -30.15
CA GLU A 37 7.22 3.55 -31.53
C GLU A 37 6.23 2.99 -32.56
N GLU A 38 5.71 1.79 -32.32
CA GLU A 38 4.69 1.16 -33.16
C GLU A 38 3.40 2.00 -33.19
N GLY A 39 2.93 2.48 -32.02
CA GLY A 39 1.81 3.40 -31.94
C GLY A 39 2.05 4.68 -32.74
N THR A 40 3.23 5.28 -32.60
CA THR A 40 3.60 6.49 -33.38
C THR A 40 3.51 6.24 -34.88
N ALA A 41 3.96 5.07 -35.36
CA ALA A 41 3.83 4.70 -36.76
C ALA A 41 2.36 4.55 -37.20
N ALA A 42 1.52 3.96 -36.36
CA ALA A 42 0.09 3.84 -36.63
C ALA A 42 -0.62 5.21 -36.70
N HIS A 43 -0.34 6.16 -35.79
CA HIS A 43 -0.87 7.53 -35.89
C HIS A 43 -0.48 8.21 -37.20
N ALA A 44 0.79 8.08 -37.62
CA ALA A 44 1.25 8.65 -38.90
C ALA A 44 0.51 8.04 -40.11
N TRP A 45 0.14 6.76 -40.05
CA TRP A 45 -0.70 6.11 -41.07
C TRP A 45 -2.13 6.63 -41.04
N CYS A 46 -2.75 6.76 -39.86
CA CYS A 46 -4.07 7.35 -39.70
C CYS A 46 -4.12 8.77 -40.29
N GLU A 47 -3.18 9.64 -39.91
CA GLU A 47 -3.04 11.00 -40.45
C GLU A 47 -2.92 10.97 -41.98
N HIS A 48 -2.05 10.11 -42.51
CA HIS A 48 -1.82 10.03 -43.95
C HIS A 48 -3.07 9.63 -44.72
N LYS A 49 -3.72 8.55 -44.29
CA LYS A 49 -4.89 7.97 -44.96
C LYS A 49 -6.10 8.91 -44.85
N LEU A 50 -6.33 9.51 -43.69
CA LEU A 50 -7.42 10.49 -43.50
C LEU A 50 -7.24 11.72 -44.39
N LYS A 51 -6.02 12.29 -44.44
CA LYS A 51 -5.70 13.39 -45.37
C LYS A 51 -5.98 13.01 -46.82
N LYS A 52 -5.62 11.79 -47.23
CA LYS A 52 -5.89 11.29 -48.59
C LYS A 52 -7.39 11.18 -48.87
N ALA A 53 -8.17 10.62 -47.95
CA ALA A 53 -9.62 10.50 -48.09
C ALA A 53 -10.29 11.88 -48.24
N LEU A 54 -9.80 12.87 -47.49
CA LEU A 54 -10.27 14.27 -47.55
C LEU A 54 -9.64 15.10 -48.69
N ARG A 55 -8.93 14.46 -49.62
CA ARG A 55 -8.27 15.09 -50.79
C ARG A 55 -7.24 16.17 -50.41
N MET A 56 -6.64 16.05 -49.24
CA MET A 56 -5.56 16.89 -48.75
C MET A 56 -4.19 16.34 -49.19
N ARG A 57 -3.18 17.22 -49.24
CA ARG A 57 -1.79 16.79 -49.46
C ARG A 57 -1.29 16.05 -48.23
N SER A 58 -0.62 14.92 -48.45
CA SER A 58 0.05 14.16 -47.40
C SER A 58 1.26 13.40 -47.94
N LYS A 59 2.26 13.19 -47.10
CA LYS A 59 3.45 12.39 -47.37
C LYS A 59 3.22 10.99 -46.80
N ARG A 60 3.47 9.94 -47.60
CA ARG A 60 3.38 8.55 -47.13
C ARG A 60 4.41 8.33 -46.00
N PRO A 61 4.01 7.87 -44.81
CA PRO A 61 4.95 7.56 -43.74
C PRO A 61 5.77 6.31 -44.12
N VAL A 62 6.95 6.19 -43.53
CA VAL A 62 7.84 5.04 -43.69
C VAL A 62 8.18 4.54 -42.30
N SER A 63 7.90 3.27 -42.05
CA SER A 63 8.10 2.64 -40.74
C SER A 63 8.45 1.16 -40.92
N SER A 64 9.30 0.63 -40.04
CA SER A 64 9.55 -0.81 -39.93
C SER A 64 8.37 -1.57 -39.32
N TYR A 65 7.38 -0.86 -38.78
CA TYR A 65 6.16 -1.42 -38.19
C TYR A 65 4.98 -1.48 -39.19
N ASP A 66 5.20 -1.14 -40.46
CA ASP A 66 4.17 -1.20 -41.50
C ASP A 66 3.77 -2.67 -41.79
N SER A 67 2.68 -3.12 -41.19
CA SER A 67 2.11 -4.46 -41.31
C SER A 67 0.68 -4.42 -41.85
N ASP A 68 0.21 -5.52 -42.44
CA ASP A 68 -1.16 -5.64 -42.95
C ASP A 68 -2.20 -5.34 -41.84
N GLU A 69 -1.97 -5.85 -40.63
CA GLU A 69 -2.83 -5.58 -39.47
C GLU A 69 -2.87 -4.08 -39.11
N MET A 70 -1.72 -3.38 -39.15
CA MET A 70 -1.69 -1.93 -38.95
C MET A 70 -2.44 -1.20 -40.06
N GLN A 71 -2.30 -1.66 -41.31
CA GLN A 71 -3.04 -1.07 -42.42
C GLN A 71 -4.55 -1.20 -42.22
N GLU A 72 -5.05 -2.40 -41.90
CA GLU A 72 -6.48 -2.64 -41.62
C GLU A 72 -7.01 -1.77 -40.47
N HIS A 73 -6.29 -1.73 -39.34
CA HIS A 73 -6.68 -0.93 -38.18
C HIS A 73 -6.72 0.57 -38.46
N THR A 74 -5.78 1.06 -39.27
CA THR A 74 -5.75 2.48 -39.65
C THR A 74 -6.76 2.82 -40.74
N ASP A 75 -7.13 1.88 -41.61
CA ASP A 75 -8.26 2.04 -42.54
C ASP A 75 -9.59 2.12 -41.77
N ALA A 76 -9.81 1.24 -40.80
CA ALA A 76 -11.00 1.25 -39.96
C ALA A 76 -11.15 2.57 -39.17
N TYR A 77 -10.05 3.15 -38.69
CA TYR A 77 -10.08 4.47 -38.06
C TYR A 77 -10.54 5.56 -39.04
N VAL A 78 -10.03 5.55 -40.27
CA VAL A 78 -10.42 6.53 -41.29
C VAL A 78 -11.90 6.39 -41.62
N ASP A 79 -12.39 5.17 -41.79
CA ASP A 79 -13.81 4.90 -42.05
C ASP A 79 -14.69 5.46 -40.91
N PHE A 80 -14.30 5.22 -39.66
CA PHE A 80 -15.00 5.75 -38.49
C PHE A 80 -15.04 7.30 -38.49
N VAL A 81 -13.91 7.97 -38.75
CA VAL A 81 -13.87 9.43 -38.80
C VAL A 81 -14.74 9.98 -39.93
N LEU A 82 -14.74 9.34 -41.10
CA LEU A 82 -15.57 9.74 -42.24
C LEU A 82 -17.06 9.54 -41.93
N GLU A 83 -17.43 8.48 -41.22
CA GLU A 83 -18.80 8.26 -40.74
C GLU A 83 -19.24 9.39 -39.80
N GLN A 84 -18.40 9.75 -38.81
CA GLN A 84 -18.72 10.87 -37.90
C GLN A 84 -18.83 12.21 -38.63
N LEU A 85 -17.98 12.44 -39.64
CA LEU A 85 -18.06 13.61 -40.50
C LEU A 85 -19.38 13.65 -41.29
N ASP A 86 -19.81 12.51 -41.82
CA ASP A 86 -21.07 12.43 -42.57
C ASP A 86 -22.29 12.61 -41.65
N ILE A 87 -22.22 12.17 -40.38
CA ILE A 87 -23.22 12.50 -39.36
C ILE A 87 -23.25 14.02 -39.10
N ALA A 88 -22.09 14.67 -38.94
CA ALA A 88 -22.02 16.12 -38.73
C ALA A 88 -22.62 16.90 -39.92
N LYS A 89 -22.41 16.42 -41.16
CA LYS A 89 -22.99 17.02 -42.37
C LYS A 89 -24.52 16.98 -42.44
N GLN A 90 -25.18 16.13 -41.65
CA GLN A 90 -26.64 16.08 -41.61
C GLN A 90 -27.24 17.34 -40.98
N ASN A 91 -26.50 17.97 -40.06
CA ASN A 91 -26.97 19.13 -39.29
C ASN A 91 -26.16 20.41 -39.55
N CYS A 92 -24.97 20.30 -40.16
CA CYS A 92 -24.11 21.42 -40.53
C CYS A 92 -23.74 21.30 -42.01
N LYS A 93 -23.87 22.38 -42.79
CA LYS A 93 -23.64 22.32 -44.24
C LYS A 93 -22.17 22.10 -44.60
N ASP A 94 -21.27 22.64 -43.78
CA ASP A 94 -19.83 22.71 -44.02
C ASP A 94 -19.03 22.51 -42.73
N PRO A 95 -19.10 21.32 -42.10
CA PRO A 95 -18.30 21.02 -40.92
C PRO A 95 -16.81 21.08 -41.24
N LEU A 96 -16.04 21.64 -40.32
CA LEU A 96 -14.59 21.73 -40.40
C LEU A 96 -13.96 20.45 -39.85
N VAL A 97 -12.97 19.89 -40.56
CA VAL A 97 -12.18 18.75 -40.08
C VAL A 97 -10.73 19.14 -39.97
N LEU A 98 -10.17 18.92 -38.78
CA LEU A 98 -8.79 19.24 -38.43
C LEU A 98 -8.10 17.94 -38.04
N ILE A 99 -6.89 17.73 -38.57
CA ILE A 99 -6.11 16.50 -38.39
C ILE A 99 -4.78 16.89 -37.75
N GLU A 100 -4.38 16.16 -36.71
CA GLU A 100 -3.21 16.50 -35.87
C GLU A 100 -3.30 17.94 -35.35
N GLN A 101 -4.48 18.31 -34.85
CA GLN A 101 -4.76 19.66 -34.39
C GLN A 101 -4.01 19.94 -33.09
N HIS A 102 -3.10 20.91 -33.12
CA HIS A 102 -2.49 21.43 -31.91
C HIS A 102 -3.55 22.19 -31.08
N VAL A 103 -3.66 21.83 -29.81
CA VAL A 103 -4.64 22.40 -28.89
C VAL A 103 -3.93 22.95 -27.66
N ASP A 104 -4.36 24.12 -27.22
CA ASP A 104 -3.80 24.85 -26.08
C ASP A 104 -4.91 25.03 -25.03
N PHE A 105 -4.68 24.48 -23.83
CA PHE A 105 -5.58 24.60 -22.68
C PHE A 105 -4.85 25.29 -21.51
N SER A 106 -3.91 26.18 -21.85
CA SER A 106 -3.04 26.86 -20.88
C SER A 106 -3.79 27.78 -19.92
N GLU A 107 -5.03 28.15 -20.26
CA GLU A 107 -5.98 28.83 -19.37
C GLU A 107 -6.20 28.07 -18.05
N TYR A 108 -6.21 26.72 -18.10
CA TYR A 108 -6.46 25.87 -16.93
C TYR A 108 -5.20 25.21 -16.39
N VAL A 109 -4.23 24.94 -17.25
CA VAL A 109 -3.00 24.22 -16.89
C VAL A 109 -1.82 24.97 -17.48
N PRO A 110 -0.97 25.65 -16.71
CA PRO A 110 0.18 26.38 -17.25
C PRO A 110 1.02 25.53 -18.22
N ASP A 111 1.40 26.07 -19.38
CA ASP A 111 2.08 25.33 -20.46
C ASP A 111 1.35 24.04 -20.89
N GLY A 112 0.03 23.98 -20.70
CA GLY A 112 -0.84 22.87 -21.04
C GLY A 112 -1.22 22.89 -22.51
N TYR A 113 -0.61 22.00 -23.29
CA TYR A 113 -0.93 21.79 -24.70
C TYR A 113 -0.89 20.31 -25.08
N GLY A 114 -1.48 20.01 -26.23
CA GLY A 114 -1.46 18.68 -26.81
C GLY A 114 -1.72 18.69 -28.31
N THR A 115 -1.88 17.51 -28.86
CA THR A 115 -2.26 17.30 -30.26
C THR A 115 -3.42 16.31 -30.27
N ALA A 116 -4.57 16.75 -30.77
CA ALA A 116 -5.72 15.89 -31.00
C ALA A 116 -5.63 15.29 -32.40
N ASP A 117 -5.81 13.98 -32.53
CA ASP A 117 -5.63 13.28 -33.81
C ASP A 117 -6.63 13.78 -34.87
N CYS A 118 -7.90 13.90 -34.49
CA CYS A 118 -8.94 14.48 -35.33
C CYS A 118 -9.93 15.32 -34.51
N VAL A 119 -10.29 16.48 -35.03
CA VAL A 119 -11.34 17.36 -34.50
C VAL A 119 -12.31 17.70 -35.62
N ILE A 120 -13.60 17.44 -35.39
CA ILE A 120 -14.69 17.84 -36.27
C ILE A 120 -15.45 18.97 -35.56
N VAL A 121 -15.59 20.12 -36.23
CA VAL A 121 -16.33 21.28 -35.72
C VAL A 121 -17.57 21.48 -36.58
N SER A 122 -18.71 21.60 -35.93
CA SER A 122 -20.01 21.92 -36.53
C SER A 122 -20.69 23.04 -35.74
N ASP A 123 -21.80 23.57 -36.26
CA ASP A 123 -22.47 24.77 -35.74
C ASP A 123 -22.70 24.76 -34.22
N ASP A 124 -23.16 23.64 -33.66
CA ASP A 124 -23.50 23.50 -32.24
C ASP A 124 -22.72 22.40 -31.50
N ARG A 125 -21.77 21.74 -32.18
CA ARG A 125 -21.07 20.55 -31.66
C ARG A 125 -19.60 20.49 -32.05
N LEU A 126 -18.80 20.03 -31.10
CA LEU A 126 -17.40 19.68 -31.29
C LEU A 126 -17.22 18.17 -31.09
N HIS A 127 -16.46 17.51 -31.97
CA HIS A 127 -16.16 16.08 -31.84
C HIS A 127 -14.66 15.83 -31.92
N ILE A 128 -14.07 15.36 -30.83
CA ILE A 128 -12.68 14.96 -30.74
C ILE A 128 -12.60 13.44 -30.89
N ILE A 129 -11.80 12.95 -31.82
CA ILE A 129 -11.60 11.54 -32.06
C ILE A 129 -10.11 11.22 -31.89
N ASP A 130 -9.78 10.42 -30.89
CA ASP A 130 -8.42 10.01 -30.54
C ASP A 130 -8.22 8.52 -30.84
N PHE A 131 -7.16 8.22 -31.58
CA PHE A 131 -6.75 6.89 -31.95
C PHE A 131 -5.87 6.29 -30.86
N LYS A 132 -6.14 5.04 -30.46
CA LYS A 132 -5.32 4.30 -29.50
C LYS A 132 -4.87 2.98 -30.12
N TYR A 133 -3.55 2.78 -30.19
CA TYR A 133 -2.99 1.55 -30.78
C TYR A 133 -2.47 0.53 -29.76
N GLY A 134 -2.45 0.88 -28.47
CA GLY A 134 -1.92 0.01 -27.43
C GLY A 134 -2.78 -1.25 -27.23
N MET A 135 -2.12 -2.41 -27.13
CA MET A 135 -2.78 -3.69 -26.78
C MET A 135 -2.99 -3.86 -25.28
N GLY A 136 -2.17 -3.26 -24.42
CA GLY A 136 -2.09 -3.63 -23.00
C GLY A 136 -3.25 -3.17 -22.12
N VAL A 137 -3.85 -2.02 -22.43
CA VAL A 137 -4.87 -1.35 -21.60
C VAL A 137 -6.03 -0.92 -22.49
N LEU A 138 -7.26 -1.25 -22.11
CA LEU A 138 -8.46 -0.73 -22.76
C LEU A 138 -8.64 0.73 -22.34
N VAL A 139 -8.85 1.63 -23.30
CA VAL A 139 -9.03 3.07 -23.02
C VAL A 139 -10.50 3.43 -23.27
N ASP A 140 -11.18 3.91 -22.23
CA ASP A 140 -12.58 4.34 -22.34
C ASP A 140 -12.69 5.87 -22.52
N ALA A 141 -13.72 6.32 -23.24
CA ALA A 141 -13.96 7.75 -23.46
C ALA A 141 -14.76 8.40 -22.32
N THR A 142 -15.51 7.61 -21.53
CA THR A 142 -16.34 8.11 -20.43
C THR A 142 -15.45 8.77 -19.38
N ASP A 143 -15.75 10.03 -19.11
CA ASP A 143 -15.05 10.85 -18.12
C ASP A 143 -13.52 10.91 -18.31
N ASN A 144 -13.03 10.72 -19.54
CA ASN A 144 -11.61 10.60 -19.83
C ASN A 144 -10.89 11.97 -19.75
N PRO A 145 -9.94 12.17 -18.81
CA PRO A 145 -9.32 13.47 -18.63
C PRO A 145 -8.44 13.92 -19.80
N GLN A 146 -7.84 13.00 -20.57
CA GLN A 146 -7.07 13.34 -21.77
C GLN A 146 -7.99 13.98 -22.80
N MET A 147 -9.12 13.34 -23.07
CA MET A 147 -10.10 13.80 -24.05
C MET A 147 -10.70 15.15 -23.64
N LYS A 148 -11.00 15.33 -22.34
CA LYS A 148 -11.46 16.62 -21.81
C LYS A 148 -10.43 17.74 -21.98
N CYS A 149 -9.13 17.49 -21.76
CA CYS A 149 -8.09 18.48 -22.03
C CYS A 149 -8.03 18.87 -23.52
N TYR A 150 -8.17 17.90 -24.43
CA TYR A 150 -8.24 18.19 -25.87
C TYR A 150 -9.49 18.99 -26.24
N ALA A 151 -10.64 18.65 -25.65
CA ALA A 151 -11.88 19.37 -25.81
C ALA A 151 -11.76 20.84 -25.37
N LEU A 152 -11.20 21.09 -24.18
CA LEU A 152 -10.96 22.44 -23.68
C LEU A 152 -10.07 23.25 -24.62
N GLY A 153 -8.97 22.66 -25.09
CA GLY A 153 -8.06 23.38 -25.98
C GLY A 153 -8.61 23.60 -27.38
N ALA A 154 -9.50 22.73 -27.86
CA ALA A 154 -10.23 22.95 -29.12
C ALA A 154 -11.33 24.01 -28.93
N LEU A 155 -12.07 24.01 -27.82
CA LEU A 155 -13.04 25.06 -27.49
C LEU A 155 -12.37 26.43 -27.42
N ALA A 156 -11.19 26.56 -26.81
CA ALA A 156 -10.46 27.82 -26.75
C ALA A 156 -10.20 28.47 -28.13
N ILE A 157 -10.15 27.66 -29.19
CA ILE A 157 -9.95 28.13 -30.57
C ILE A 157 -11.28 28.46 -31.26
N TYR A 158 -12.35 27.68 -31.00
CA TYR A 158 -13.57 27.67 -31.82
C TYR A 158 -14.84 28.17 -31.13
N ASP A 159 -14.89 28.27 -29.80
CA ASP A 159 -16.07 28.69 -29.01
C ASP A 159 -16.50 30.12 -29.33
N SER A 160 -15.58 31.00 -29.75
CA SER A 160 -15.92 32.36 -30.20
C SER A 160 -16.44 32.43 -31.64
N LEU A 161 -16.27 31.36 -32.42
CA LEU A 161 -16.62 31.29 -33.84
C LEU A 161 -17.91 30.51 -34.08
N TYR A 162 -18.24 29.55 -33.20
CA TYR A 162 -19.38 28.63 -33.30
C TYR A 162 -20.15 28.60 -31.96
N ASP A 163 -21.46 28.37 -31.99
CA ASP A 163 -22.33 28.29 -30.79
C ASP A 163 -22.30 26.86 -30.22
N ILE A 164 -21.10 26.37 -29.85
CA ILE A 164 -20.88 24.99 -29.43
C ILE A 164 -21.55 24.75 -28.08
N LYS A 165 -22.46 23.77 -28.02
CA LYS A 165 -23.22 23.41 -26.81
C LYS A 165 -22.75 22.11 -26.19
N GLU A 166 -22.38 21.16 -27.03
CA GLU A 166 -21.97 19.83 -26.63
C GLU A 166 -20.63 19.45 -27.26
N VAL A 167 -19.86 18.69 -26.50
CA VAL A 167 -18.61 18.10 -26.97
C VAL A 167 -18.70 16.58 -26.89
N SER A 168 -18.55 15.93 -28.04
CA SER A 168 -18.38 14.48 -28.14
C SER A 168 -16.90 14.13 -28.19
N MET A 169 -16.52 13.08 -27.48
CA MET A 169 -15.16 12.56 -27.40
C MET A 169 -15.20 11.06 -27.68
N SER A 170 -14.51 10.64 -28.73
CA SER A 170 -14.39 9.23 -29.10
C SER A 170 -12.97 8.73 -28.93
N ILE A 171 -12.84 7.58 -28.29
CA ILE A 171 -11.64 6.75 -28.33
C ILE A 171 -11.88 5.65 -29.36
N PHE A 172 -10.98 5.55 -30.34
CA PHE A 172 -10.97 4.46 -31.32
C PHE A 172 -9.75 3.57 -31.09
N GLN A 173 -9.97 2.36 -30.58
CA GLN A 173 -8.93 1.40 -30.21
C GLN A 173 -9.15 0.06 -30.91
N PRO A 174 -8.73 -0.08 -32.18
CA PRO A 174 -9.14 -1.19 -33.04
C PRO A 174 -8.56 -2.53 -32.59
N ARG A 175 -7.35 -2.50 -32.03
CA ARG A 175 -6.63 -3.65 -31.46
C ARG A 175 -7.32 -4.31 -30.25
N ARG A 176 -8.31 -3.63 -29.67
CA ARG A 176 -9.18 -4.12 -28.58
C ARG A 176 -10.64 -4.22 -29.02
N GLU A 177 -10.93 -4.04 -30.32
CA GLU A 177 -12.28 -3.94 -30.87
C GLU A 177 -13.15 -2.92 -30.10
N ASN A 178 -12.53 -1.83 -29.65
CA ASN A 178 -13.16 -0.86 -28.76
C ASN A 178 -13.36 0.47 -29.47
N VAL A 179 -14.61 0.91 -29.54
CA VAL A 179 -15.01 2.26 -29.91
C VAL A 179 -15.89 2.76 -28.78
N SER A 180 -15.43 3.78 -28.08
CA SER A 180 -16.13 4.38 -26.94
C SER A 180 -16.34 5.85 -27.22
N THR A 181 -17.56 6.34 -27.03
CA THR A 181 -17.92 7.74 -27.25
C THR A 181 -18.63 8.27 -26.02
N TRP A 182 -18.20 9.42 -25.54
CA TRP A 182 -18.84 10.13 -24.45
C TRP A 182 -19.11 11.58 -24.84
N THR A 183 -20.29 12.08 -24.47
CA THR A 183 -20.71 13.45 -24.76
C THR A 183 -20.98 14.18 -23.45
N ILE A 184 -20.52 15.43 -23.37
CA ILE A 184 -20.70 16.32 -22.23
C ILE A 184 -21.08 17.71 -22.73
N THR A 185 -21.82 18.48 -21.93
CA THR A 185 -22.09 19.89 -22.26
C THR A 185 -20.84 20.75 -22.06
N VAL A 186 -20.75 21.87 -22.77
CA VAL A 186 -19.64 22.82 -22.59
C VAL A 186 -19.58 23.35 -21.16
N ASP A 187 -20.72 23.61 -20.53
CA ASP A 187 -20.81 24.11 -19.15
C ASP A 187 -20.26 23.10 -18.13
N GLU A 188 -20.64 21.82 -18.24
CA GLU A 188 -20.11 20.77 -17.38
C GLU A 188 -18.59 20.58 -17.58
N LEU A 189 -18.12 20.68 -18.83
CA LEU A 189 -16.70 20.56 -19.15
C LEU A 189 -15.88 21.71 -18.54
N LYS A 190 -16.35 22.96 -18.69
CA LYS A 190 -15.75 24.15 -18.08
C LYS A 190 -15.81 24.09 -16.55
N THR A 191 -16.90 23.57 -15.97
CA THR A 191 -17.02 23.34 -14.52
C THR A 191 -15.95 22.37 -14.03
N TRP A 192 -15.77 21.22 -14.71
CA TRP A 192 -14.70 20.27 -14.38
C TRP A 192 -13.32 20.91 -14.51
N ALA A 193 -13.11 21.77 -15.51
CA ALA A 193 -11.84 22.46 -15.72
C ALA A 193 -11.47 23.36 -14.53
N GLU A 194 -12.42 24.14 -14.01
CA GLU A 194 -12.20 25.04 -12.87
C GLU A 194 -12.16 24.30 -11.53
N GLU A 195 -13.03 23.32 -11.31
CA GLU A 195 -13.17 22.68 -9.99
C GLU A 195 -12.16 21.54 -9.75
N VAL A 196 -11.71 20.87 -10.82
CA VAL A 196 -10.89 19.66 -10.72
C VAL A 196 -9.55 19.82 -11.43
N LEU A 197 -9.57 20.17 -12.72
CA LEU A 197 -8.36 20.16 -13.55
C LEU A 197 -7.33 21.17 -13.04
N LYS A 198 -7.74 22.44 -12.91
CA LYS A 198 -6.87 23.56 -12.57
C LYS A 198 -6.26 23.45 -11.16
N PRO A 199 -7.03 23.19 -10.07
CA PRO A 199 -6.45 23.03 -8.74
C PRO A 199 -5.45 21.87 -8.67
N LYS A 200 -5.75 20.75 -9.33
CA LYS A 200 -4.85 19.58 -9.34
C LYS A 200 -3.61 19.82 -10.20
N ALA A 201 -3.73 20.58 -11.29
CA ALA A 201 -2.59 20.96 -12.11
C ALA A 201 -1.62 21.85 -11.32
N GLU A 202 -2.12 22.84 -10.57
CA GLU A 202 -1.31 23.67 -9.69
C GLU A 202 -0.55 22.84 -8.65
N MET A 203 -1.26 21.94 -7.95
CA MET A 203 -0.63 21.01 -7.00
C MET A 203 0.44 20.15 -7.68
N ALA A 204 0.14 19.58 -8.86
CA ALA A 204 1.07 18.70 -9.57
C ALA A 204 2.34 19.44 -10.03
N MET A 205 2.22 20.70 -10.45
CA MET A 205 3.36 21.56 -10.80
C MET A 205 4.26 21.86 -9.59
N ASN A 206 3.65 22.07 -8.42
CA ASN A 206 4.37 22.32 -7.19
C ASN A 206 4.89 21.04 -6.51
N GLY A 207 4.55 19.85 -7.03
CA GLY A 207 4.87 18.57 -6.40
C GLY A 207 4.11 18.33 -5.10
N GLU A 208 2.96 18.97 -4.93
CA GLU A 208 2.12 18.91 -3.74
C GLU A 208 1.06 17.80 -3.83
N GLY A 209 0.49 17.45 -2.68
CA GLY A 209 -0.53 16.40 -2.54
C GLY A 209 0.03 15.07 -2.04
N GLU A 210 -0.80 14.04 -2.06
CA GLU A 210 -0.46 12.72 -1.55
C GLU A 210 -0.01 11.78 -2.69
N PHE A 211 0.92 10.88 -2.36
CA PHE A 211 1.22 9.77 -3.26
C PHE A 211 0.10 8.73 -3.16
N CYS A 212 -0.69 8.60 -4.22
CA CYS A 212 -1.83 7.70 -4.29
C CYS A 212 -1.50 6.54 -5.25
N PRO A 213 -1.14 5.33 -4.76
CA PRO A 213 -1.01 4.16 -5.62
C PRO A 213 -2.35 3.76 -6.22
N GLY A 214 -2.37 3.39 -7.50
CA GLY A 214 -3.57 2.97 -8.23
C GLY A 214 -3.25 2.43 -9.61
N GLU A 215 -4.26 2.23 -10.45
CA GLU A 215 -4.10 1.69 -11.82
C GLU A 215 -3.19 2.56 -12.69
N TRP A 216 -3.20 3.88 -12.45
CA TRP A 216 -2.33 4.85 -13.11
C TRP A 216 -0.83 4.66 -12.82
N CYS A 217 -0.46 3.84 -11.82
CA CYS A 217 0.93 3.48 -11.57
C CYS A 217 1.53 2.63 -12.72
N THR A 218 0.71 2.02 -13.57
CA THR A 218 1.17 1.16 -14.68
C THR A 218 2.13 1.87 -15.63
N PHE A 219 1.86 3.15 -15.91
CA PHE A 219 2.67 3.98 -16.81
C PHE A 219 3.52 5.03 -16.07
N CYS A 220 3.59 4.94 -14.74
CA CYS A 220 4.39 5.86 -13.93
C CYS A 220 5.86 5.46 -14.00
N ARG A 221 6.75 6.38 -14.41
CA ARG A 221 8.20 6.08 -14.51
C ARG A 221 8.83 5.76 -13.15
N ALA A 222 8.31 6.35 -12.08
CA ALA A 222 8.77 6.12 -10.73
C ALA A 222 8.20 4.82 -10.11
N ALA A 223 7.28 4.13 -10.76
CA ALA A 223 6.45 3.10 -10.12
C ALA A 223 7.23 1.92 -9.54
N VAL A 224 8.40 1.60 -10.10
CA VAL A 224 9.27 0.51 -9.61
C VAL A 224 9.98 0.90 -8.31
N ARG A 225 10.27 2.18 -8.11
CA ARG A 225 11.01 2.72 -6.96
C ARG A 225 10.13 3.54 -6.00
N CYS A 226 8.83 3.59 -6.25
CA CYS A 226 7.87 4.38 -5.47
C CYS A 226 7.62 3.76 -4.09
N ARG A 227 7.91 4.51 -3.02
CA ARG A 227 7.67 4.10 -1.64
C ARG A 227 6.19 3.80 -1.36
N ALA A 228 5.30 4.71 -1.76
CA ALA A 228 3.86 4.56 -1.52
C ALA A 228 3.30 3.29 -2.19
N ARG A 229 3.75 2.97 -3.40
CA ARG A 229 3.36 1.73 -4.08
C ARG A 229 3.91 0.49 -3.36
N ALA A 230 5.16 0.53 -2.88
CA ALA A 230 5.72 -0.57 -2.11
C ALA A 230 4.95 -0.81 -0.80
N GLU A 231 4.54 0.25 -0.12
CA GLU A 231 3.74 0.18 1.11
C GLU A 231 2.33 -0.35 0.85
N GLU A 232 1.67 0.06 -0.24
CA GLU A 232 0.37 -0.48 -0.66
C GLU A 232 0.45 -1.98 -0.97
N LYS A 233 1.48 -2.44 -1.68
CA LYS A 233 1.68 -3.88 -1.93
C LYS A 233 2.07 -4.66 -0.68
N LEU A 234 2.82 -4.09 0.26
CA LEU A 234 3.13 -4.74 1.53
C LEU A 234 1.89 -4.94 2.39
N LYS A 235 0.97 -3.96 2.41
CA LYS A 235 -0.33 -4.10 3.12
C LYS A 235 -1.15 -5.25 2.54
N LEU A 236 -1.25 -5.35 1.21
CA LEU A 236 -1.93 -6.47 0.55
C LEU A 236 -1.28 -7.81 0.93
N ALA A 237 0.06 -7.87 0.94
CA ALA A 237 0.78 -9.06 1.38
C ALA A 237 0.49 -9.40 2.85
N GLN A 238 0.43 -8.42 3.76
CA GLN A 238 0.06 -8.68 5.16
C GLN A 238 -1.36 -9.22 5.31
N GLU A 239 -2.28 -8.83 4.43
CA GLU A 239 -3.65 -9.31 4.45
C GLU A 239 -3.82 -10.68 3.81
N GLU A 240 -3.09 -10.96 2.73
CA GLU A 240 -3.12 -12.23 1.98
C GLU A 240 -2.30 -13.33 2.67
N PHE A 241 -1.19 -12.96 3.33
CA PHE A 241 -0.37 -13.84 4.17
C PHE A 241 -0.70 -13.72 5.65
N LYS A 242 -2.00 -13.59 5.99
CA LYS A 242 -2.42 -13.73 7.39
C LYS A 242 -2.03 -15.11 7.89
N LEU A 243 -1.06 -15.14 8.81
CA LEU A 243 -0.68 -16.36 9.50
C LEU A 243 -1.93 -16.94 10.21
N PRO A 244 -2.03 -18.28 10.31
CA PRO A 244 -3.09 -18.92 11.07
C PRO A 244 -3.20 -18.32 12.49
N PRO A 245 -4.39 -18.32 13.11
CA PRO A 245 -4.58 -17.74 14.44
C PRO A 245 -3.81 -18.48 15.55
N LEU A 246 -3.24 -19.64 15.23
CA LEU A 246 -2.43 -20.45 16.13
C LEU A 246 -1.01 -20.55 15.56
N LEU A 247 -0.02 -20.43 16.44
CA LEU A 247 1.36 -20.77 16.12
C LEU A 247 1.48 -22.27 15.86
N THR A 248 2.28 -22.65 14.88
CA THR A 248 2.72 -24.02 14.65
C THR A 248 3.77 -24.44 15.68
N ASP A 249 3.97 -25.75 15.86
CA ASP A 249 4.99 -26.28 16.76
C ASP A 249 6.39 -25.77 16.39
N SER A 250 6.69 -25.66 15.09
CA SER A 250 7.97 -25.10 14.60
C SER A 250 8.16 -23.64 14.99
N GLU A 251 7.11 -22.81 14.92
CA GLU A 251 7.17 -21.42 15.36
C GLU A 251 7.37 -21.31 16.88
N ILE A 252 6.73 -22.21 17.64
CA ILE A 252 6.94 -22.29 19.09
C ILE A 252 8.39 -22.70 19.41
N GLU A 253 8.95 -23.67 18.70
CA GLU A 253 10.34 -24.12 18.86
C GLU A 253 11.33 -22.97 18.59
N GLU A 254 11.16 -22.21 17.52
CA GLU A 254 11.98 -21.03 17.23
C GLU A 254 11.92 -20.00 18.37
N VAL A 255 10.72 -19.70 18.85
CA VAL A 255 10.53 -18.76 19.98
C VAL A 255 11.19 -19.28 21.26
N LEU A 256 11.12 -20.58 21.54
CA LEU A 256 11.77 -21.20 22.71
C LEU A 256 13.29 -21.02 22.70
N THR A 257 13.93 -20.93 21.54
CA THR A 257 15.38 -20.68 21.45
C THR A 257 15.76 -19.25 21.84
N ILE A 258 14.86 -18.28 21.63
CA ILE A 258 15.14 -16.84 21.81
C ILE A 258 14.65 -16.33 23.18
N ILE A 259 13.59 -16.94 23.74
CA ILE A 259 12.99 -16.54 25.04
C ILE A 259 14.03 -16.31 26.16
N PRO A 260 15.03 -17.17 26.38
CA PRO A 260 15.96 -16.99 27.49
C PRO A 260 16.74 -15.67 27.41
N ASP A 261 17.24 -15.31 26.21
CA ASP A 261 18.00 -14.08 26.00
C ASP A 261 17.10 -12.84 26.06
N LEU A 262 15.93 -12.91 25.42
CA LEU A 262 14.93 -11.83 25.45
C LEU A 262 14.49 -11.52 26.88
N THR A 263 14.23 -12.56 27.69
CA THR A 263 13.84 -12.41 29.10
C THR A 263 14.98 -11.82 29.92
N LYS A 264 16.22 -12.25 29.67
CA LYS A 264 17.40 -11.70 30.34
C LYS A 264 17.55 -10.22 30.04
N TRP A 265 17.51 -9.83 28.77
CA TRP A 265 17.62 -8.44 28.34
C TRP A 265 16.48 -7.56 28.90
N ALA A 266 15.23 -8.07 28.89
CA ALA A 266 14.10 -7.37 29.49
C ALA A 266 14.33 -7.10 31.00
N ASN A 267 14.86 -8.09 31.74
CA ASN A 267 15.20 -7.92 33.15
C ASN A 267 16.36 -6.93 33.36
N GLU A 268 17.37 -6.94 32.49
CA GLU A 268 18.47 -5.97 32.53
C GLU A 268 17.99 -4.54 32.27
N ILE A 269 17.09 -4.34 31.31
CA ILE A 269 16.43 -3.04 31.08
C ILE A 269 15.65 -2.60 32.33
N MET A 270 14.88 -3.50 32.92
CA MET A 270 14.08 -3.18 34.11
C MET A 270 14.97 -2.80 35.30
N ALA A 271 16.08 -3.52 35.49
CA ALA A 271 17.08 -3.20 36.51
C ALA A 271 17.72 -1.83 36.25
N TYR A 272 18.17 -1.56 35.02
CA TYR A 272 18.76 -0.28 34.63
C TYR A 272 17.79 0.90 34.83
N ALA A 273 16.54 0.74 34.39
CA ALA A 273 15.53 1.78 34.54
C ALA A 273 15.22 2.07 36.01
N THR A 274 15.14 1.02 36.83
CA THR A 274 14.93 1.12 38.28
C THR A 274 16.10 1.80 38.96
N GLU A 275 17.34 1.37 38.68
CA GLU A 275 18.56 1.96 39.23
C GLU A 275 18.68 3.44 38.86
N SER A 276 18.43 3.77 37.60
CA SER A 276 18.43 5.15 37.11
C SER A 276 17.41 6.02 37.85
N ALA A 277 16.23 5.48 38.14
CA ALA A 277 15.19 6.22 38.84
C ALA A 277 15.49 6.40 40.34
N VAL A 278 15.99 5.35 41.01
CA VAL A 278 16.28 5.35 42.45
C VAL A 278 17.55 6.14 42.78
N ASN A 279 18.65 5.92 42.05
CA ASN A 279 19.96 6.46 42.40
C ASN A 279 20.27 7.79 41.72
N HIS A 280 19.73 8.03 40.52
CA HIS A 280 20.04 9.20 39.70
C HIS A 280 18.84 10.13 39.50
N GLY A 281 17.69 9.84 40.13
CA GLY A 281 16.50 10.68 40.09
C GLY A 281 15.82 10.77 38.72
N LYS A 282 16.13 9.88 37.77
CA LYS A 282 15.54 9.89 36.43
C LYS A 282 14.06 9.50 36.46
N GLN A 283 13.22 10.28 35.77
CA GLN A 283 11.81 9.95 35.57
C GLN A 283 11.59 9.28 34.21
N TRP A 284 10.84 8.19 34.21
CA TRP A 284 10.43 7.46 33.00
C TRP A 284 8.93 7.65 32.80
N ASN A 285 8.51 8.11 31.61
CA ASN A 285 7.09 8.37 31.32
C ASN A 285 6.24 7.11 31.49
N GLY A 286 5.16 7.21 32.27
CA GLY A 286 4.27 6.08 32.56
C GLY A 286 4.68 5.22 33.76
N PHE A 287 5.82 5.51 34.41
CA PHE A 287 6.32 4.74 35.55
C PHE A 287 6.50 5.62 36.79
N LYS A 288 6.34 5.02 37.97
CA LYS A 288 6.61 5.68 39.26
C LYS A 288 7.42 4.75 40.17
N VAL A 289 8.30 5.32 40.99
CA VAL A 289 9.01 4.58 42.05
C VAL A 289 8.13 4.57 43.30
N VAL A 290 7.98 3.39 43.91
CA VAL A 290 7.21 3.17 45.14
C VAL A 290 8.02 2.31 46.10
N GLU A 291 7.69 2.36 47.38
CA GLU A 291 8.25 1.42 48.35
C GLU A 291 7.90 -0.02 47.98
N GLY A 292 8.88 -0.91 48.09
CA GLY A 292 8.64 -2.35 47.96
C GLY A 292 7.65 -2.84 49.02
N ARG A 293 6.99 -3.97 48.75
CA ARG A 293 6.08 -4.58 49.72
C ARG A 293 6.83 -4.92 51.01
N SER A 294 6.48 -4.26 52.11
CA SER A 294 6.98 -4.60 53.44
C SER A 294 6.13 -5.72 54.05
N VAL A 295 6.78 -6.68 54.71
CA VAL A 295 6.10 -7.76 55.44
C VAL A 295 6.16 -7.41 56.92
N ARG A 296 5.00 -7.46 57.62
CA ARG A 296 4.95 -7.23 59.06
C ARG A 296 5.77 -8.29 59.79
N LYS A 297 6.59 -7.87 60.74
CA LYS A 297 7.36 -8.74 61.64
C LYS A 297 7.06 -8.35 63.08
N TYR A 298 7.12 -9.32 63.99
CA TYR A 298 7.05 -9.03 65.42
C TYR A 298 8.29 -8.23 65.82
N LYS A 299 8.09 -7.15 66.58
CA LYS A 299 9.17 -6.26 67.02
C LYS A 299 10.00 -6.88 68.13
N ASP A 300 9.34 -7.62 69.03
CA ASP A 300 9.92 -8.37 70.13
C ASP A 300 9.03 -9.59 70.37
N GLU A 301 9.54 -10.78 70.02
CA GLU A 301 8.77 -12.01 70.10
C GLU A 301 8.43 -12.40 71.54
N SER A 302 9.26 -12.01 72.51
CA SER A 302 9.02 -12.31 73.94
C SER A 302 7.91 -11.44 74.51
N ALA A 303 7.94 -10.13 74.22
CA ALA A 303 6.88 -9.22 74.62
C ALA A 303 5.54 -9.59 73.94
N VAL A 304 5.59 -10.03 72.68
CA VAL A 304 4.41 -10.52 71.94
C VAL A 304 3.87 -11.80 72.57
N ALA A 305 4.74 -12.74 72.94
CA ALA A 305 4.31 -13.99 73.56
C ALA A 305 3.64 -13.77 74.93
N GLU A 306 4.19 -12.90 75.77
CA GLU A 306 3.59 -12.58 77.08
C GLU A 306 2.25 -11.85 76.91
N ALA A 307 2.18 -10.84 76.05
CA ALA A 307 0.93 -10.14 75.76
C ALA A 307 -0.16 -11.07 75.19
N ALA A 308 0.22 -12.02 74.32
CA ALA A 308 -0.71 -12.99 73.75
C ALA A 308 -1.21 -14.00 74.81
N LYS A 309 -0.34 -14.44 75.73
CA LYS A 309 -0.72 -15.29 76.86
C LYS A 309 -1.65 -14.58 77.85
N GLU A 310 -1.34 -13.33 78.22
CA GLU A 310 -2.22 -12.52 79.09
C GLU A 310 -3.61 -12.31 78.47
N ALA A 311 -3.68 -12.16 77.15
CA ALA A 311 -4.93 -12.07 76.39
C ALA A 311 -5.66 -13.42 76.23
N GLY A 312 -5.15 -14.51 76.81
CA GLY A 312 -5.80 -15.82 76.85
C GLY A 312 -5.46 -16.76 75.69
N TYR A 313 -4.57 -16.38 74.78
CA TYR A 313 -4.11 -17.23 73.67
C TYR A 313 -2.96 -18.12 74.14
N LYS A 314 -3.12 -19.44 73.95
CA LYS A 314 -2.16 -20.45 74.45
C LYS A 314 -1.34 -21.12 73.36
N ASP A 315 -1.85 -21.16 72.13
CA ASP A 315 -1.19 -21.76 70.97
C ASP A 315 -0.57 -20.68 70.07
N ILE A 316 0.46 -20.01 70.59
CA ILE A 316 1.09 -18.84 69.97
C ILE A 316 2.40 -19.16 69.25
N TYR A 317 2.80 -20.44 69.27
CA TYR A 317 4.02 -20.93 68.63
C TYR A 317 3.68 -22.01 67.62
N ARG A 318 4.33 -21.97 66.46
CA ARG A 318 4.17 -23.04 65.46
C ARG A 318 5.05 -24.22 65.86
N GLN A 319 4.45 -25.31 66.34
CA GLN A 319 5.15 -26.58 66.51
C GLN A 319 5.33 -27.22 65.13
N SER A 320 6.58 -27.50 64.76
CA SER A 320 6.92 -28.22 63.54
C SER A 320 8.03 -29.22 63.83
N LEU A 321 8.08 -30.31 63.05
CA LEU A 321 9.22 -31.22 63.11
C LEU A 321 10.49 -30.43 62.72
N ILE A 322 11.56 -30.64 63.47
CA ILE A 322 12.88 -30.14 63.10
C ILE A 322 13.30 -30.71 61.74
N THR A 323 14.24 -30.06 61.07
CA THR A 323 14.68 -30.50 59.75
C THR A 323 15.23 -31.93 59.81
N LEU A 324 15.17 -32.68 58.70
CA LEU A 324 15.70 -34.06 58.63
C LEU A 324 17.16 -34.13 59.13
N THR A 325 17.96 -33.11 58.82
CA THR A 325 19.35 -33.01 59.26
C THR A 325 19.47 -32.85 60.78
N GLU A 326 18.64 -32.00 61.40
CA GLU A 326 18.62 -31.81 62.85
C GLU A 326 18.07 -33.05 63.57
N MET A 327 17.03 -33.68 63.03
CA MET A 327 16.46 -34.92 63.55
C MET A 327 17.48 -36.07 63.50
N GLN A 328 18.24 -36.17 62.41
CA GLN A 328 19.30 -37.16 62.25
C GLN A 328 20.47 -36.92 63.22
N LYS A 329 20.82 -35.67 63.51
CA LYS A 329 21.81 -35.32 64.55
C LYS A 329 21.31 -35.65 65.95
N LEU A 330 20.04 -35.40 66.24
CA LEU A 330 19.42 -35.67 67.55
C LEU A 330 19.37 -37.18 67.86
N MET A 331 18.98 -38.00 66.90
CA MET A 331 18.77 -39.44 67.10
C MET A 331 20.03 -40.28 66.82
N GLY A 332 20.99 -39.72 66.06
CA GLY A 332 22.10 -40.46 65.46
C GLY A 332 21.67 -41.21 64.19
N LYS A 333 22.55 -41.28 63.19
CA LYS A 333 22.23 -41.81 61.84
C LYS A 333 21.62 -43.22 61.85
N ALA A 334 22.13 -44.12 62.69
CA ALA A 334 21.64 -45.50 62.76
C ALA A 334 20.21 -45.60 63.33
N THR A 335 19.93 -44.84 64.41
CA THR A 335 18.60 -44.81 65.03
C THR A 335 17.59 -44.06 64.15
N PHE A 336 18.02 -42.97 63.53
CA PHE A 336 17.20 -42.19 62.60
C PHE A 336 16.68 -43.06 61.45
N GLU A 337 17.58 -43.80 60.79
CA GLU A 337 17.20 -44.68 59.69
C GLU A 337 16.27 -45.81 60.16
N LYS A 338 16.57 -46.42 61.31
CA LYS A 338 15.76 -47.50 61.87
C LYS A 338 14.34 -47.07 62.26
N VAL A 339 14.18 -45.85 62.77
CA VAL A 339 12.91 -45.38 63.36
C VAL A 339 12.08 -44.58 62.38
N LEU A 340 12.72 -43.77 61.53
CA LEU A 340 12.05 -42.82 60.65
C LEU A 340 12.30 -43.09 59.15
N GLY A 341 13.20 -44.01 58.79
CA GLY A 341 13.54 -44.30 57.39
C GLY A 341 12.31 -44.66 56.54
N ASP A 342 11.45 -45.54 57.05
CA ASP A 342 10.21 -45.96 56.38
C ASP A 342 9.13 -44.86 56.33
N LEU A 343 9.34 -43.74 57.04
CA LEU A 343 8.43 -42.60 57.11
C LEU A 343 8.93 -41.39 56.29
N ILE A 344 10.07 -41.50 55.60
CA ILE A 344 10.66 -40.43 54.78
C ILE A 344 10.49 -40.77 53.31
N ILE A 345 9.77 -39.89 52.59
CA ILE A 345 9.66 -39.96 51.13
C ILE A 345 10.55 -38.90 50.48
N LYS A 346 11.22 -39.27 49.39
CA LYS A 346 11.86 -38.32 48.48
C LYS A 346 10.98 -38.22 47.23
N PRO A 347 10.05 -37.25 47.16
CA PRO A 347 9.16 -37.15 46.01
C PRO A 347 9.97 -36.83 44.73
N PRO A 348 9.55 -37.34 43.57
CA PRO A 348 10.15 -36.94 42.30
C PRO A 348 9.97 -35.43 42.08
N GLY A 349 11.01 -34.77 41.56
CA GLY A 349 10.94 -33.35 41.21
C GLY A 349 9.95 -33.12 40.07
N LYS A 350 9.24 -31.98 40.08
CA LYS A 350 8.30 -31.64 39.00
C LYS A 350 9.01 -31.59 37.64
N PRO A 351 8.45 -32.21 36.58
CA PRO A 351 8.95 -32.08 35.22
C PRO A 351 9.11 -30.61 34.83
N THR A 352 10.28 -30.25 34.30
CA THR A 352 10.55 -28.91 33.76
C THR A 352 11.10 -29.09 32.35
N LEU A 353 10.48 -28.42 31.37
CA LEU A 353 10.99 -28.40 30.01
C LEU A 353 12.24 -27.53 29.96
N VAL A 354 13.34 -28.08 29.45
CA VAL A 354 14.65 -27.42 29.39
C VAL A 354 15.32 -27.72 28.05
N PRO A 355 16.27 -26.89 27.57
CA PRO A 355 17.00 -27.16 26.33
C PRO A 355 17.84 -28.43 26.42
N ASP A 356 18.13 -29.07 25.28
CA ASP A 356 18.96 -30.29 25.19
C ASP A 356 20.40 -30.12 25.72
N SER A 357 20.88 -28.87 25.82
CA SER A 357 22.16 -28.57 26.47
C SER A 357 22.15 -28.77 28.00
N ASP A 358 20.97 -28.90 28.61
CA ASP A 358 20.86 -29.21 30.04
C ASP A 358 21.41 -30.62 30.29
N LYS A 359 22.32 -30.74 31.26
CA LYS A 359 23.03 -32.00 31.53
C LYS A 359 22.15 -33.07 32.16
N ARG A 360 20.94 -32.73 32.61
CA ARG A 360 20.02 -33.69 33.24
C ARG A 360 19.42 -34.62 32.17
N PRO A 361 19.34 -35.94 32.45
CA PRO A 361 18.76 -36.88 31.49
C PRO A 361 17.26 -36.59 31.28
N ALA A 362 16.80 -36.69 30.04
CA ALA A 362 15.39 -36.56 29.71
C ALA A 362 14.56 -37.67 30.40
N ILE A 363 13.41 -37.29 30.96
CA ILE A 363 12.48 -38.23 31.59
C ILE A 363 11.44 -38.76 30.58
N ASN A 364 11.06 -40.04 30.67
CA ASN A 364 10.03 -40.61 29.81
C ASN A 364 8.63 -40.17 30.30
N VAL A 365 7.96 -39.33 29.51
CA VAL A 365 6.74 -38.60 29.89
C VAL A 365 5.51 -39.51 30.10
N THR A 366 5.54 -40.75 29.60
CA THR A 366 4.47 -41.75 29.83
C THR A 366 4.37 -42.21 31.29
N ASN A 367 5.46 -42.15 32.07
CA ASN A 367 5.45 -42.44 33.51
C ASN A 367 5.14 -41.20 34.37
N ALA A 368 5.48 -39.99 33.91
CA ALA A 368 5.30 -38.75 34.67
C ALA A 368 3.82 -38.43 34.97
N LYS A 369 2.87 -38.82 34.10
CA LYS A 369 1.43 -38.66 34.36
C LYS A 369 0.87 -39.66 35.39
N LYS A 370 1.54 -40.79 35.63
CA LYS A 370 1.11 -41.79 36.63
C LYS A 370 1.65 -41.50 38.02
N GLU A 371 2.85 -40.91 38.13
CA GLU A 371 3.50 -40.65 39.43
C GLU A 371 3.02 -39.36 40.13
N PHE A 372 2.46 -38.38 39.40
CA PHE A 372 1.94 -37.14 39.98
C PHE A 372 0.41 -37.13 40.20
N LYS A 373 -0.27 -38.26 40.00
CA LYS A 373 -1.68 -38.48 40.39
C LYS A 373 -1.75 -39.24 41.71
N MET A 374 -1.24 -38.66 42.78
CA MET A 374 -1.70 -38.99 44.13
C MET A 374 -1.79 -37.70 44.95
N GLU A 375 -2.98 -37.52 45.54
CA GLU A 375 -3.43 -36.47 46.47
C GLU A 375 -4.06 -35.21 45.85
N ASP A 376 -5.41 -35.27 45.73
CA ASP A 376 -6.29 -34.16 46.13
C ASP A 376 -6.32 -34.08 47.67
#